data_AF-A0A1H8W696-F1
#
_entry.id   AF-A0A1H8W696-F1
#
_cell.length_a   1.000
_cell.length_b   1.000
_cell.length_c   1.000
_cell.angle_alpha   90.00
_cell.angle_beta   90.00
_cell.angle_gamma   90.00
#
_symmetry.space_group_name_H-M   'P 1'
#
loop_
_entity.id
_entity.type
_entity.pdbx_description
1 polymer ?
#
loop_
_entity_poly.entity_id
_entity_poly.type
_entity_poly.pdbx_seq_one_letter_code
_entity_poly.pdbx_strand_id
1 'polypeptide(L)'
;MLKKQLALTALLALTLTACSNNNNMSMNNMSQQGEQSSETGSNNMSQQEESAPGAESGEYAEIGSGANLIKFPDLEDAIVFTTYDRGDIHENIYVNSREAIEAVQNGEELPSGTVITLEGYKDGELEQYLVMEKRTGWGSQYSPEERNGEWEFQHFTPAREVADDDIGRCFACHANQERDQYSFSLDDMKEFDLGSVPQSNSSSTEAPIAAIPTEDWEVTEIPAHANLSKVVANE
;
A
#
# COMPACT_ATOMS: atom_id res chain seq x y z
N MET A 1 -1.02 -6.53 -69.16
CA MET A 1 -0.47 -6.10 -67.85
C MET A 1 -1.19 -6.87 -66.76
N LEU A 2 -0.59 -7.96 -66.27
CA LEU A 2 -1.13 -8.82 -65.20
C LEU A 2 -0.22 -8.66 -63.98
N LYS A 3 -0.77 -8.36 -62.81
CA LYS A 3 -0.09 -8.57 -61.52
C LYS A 3 -0.90 -9.58 -60.72
N LYS A 4 -0.26 -10.72 -60.46
CA LYS A 4 -0.76 -11.86 -59.68
C LYS A 4 -0.72 -11.52 -58.19
N GLN A 5 -1.80 -11.90 -57.50
CA GLN A 5 -1.90 -11.98 -56.04
C GLN A 5 -0.94 -13.07 -55.53
N LEU A 6 -0.21 -12.79 -54.44
CA LEU A 6 0.60 -13.78 -53.73
C LEU A 6 0.02 -13.91 -52.31
N ALA A 7 -0.59 -15.05 -52.01
CA ALA A 7 -1.02 -15.43 -50.68
C ALA A 7 0.19 -16.01 -49.92
N LEU A 8 0.44 -15.53 -48.71
CA LEU A 8 1.49 -16.03 -47.83
C LEU A 8 0.83 -16.82 -46.69
N THR A 9 0.97 -18.14 -46.73
CA THR A 9 0.48 -19.07 -45.73
C THR A 9 1.58 -19.26 -44.66
N ALA A 10 1.31 -18.90 -43.41
CA ALA A 10 2.20 -19.19 -42.28
C ALA A 10 1.76 -20.51 -41.62
N LEU A 11 2.65 -21.52 -41.61
CA LEU A 11 2.46 -22.76 -40.85
C LEU A 11 2.80 -22.52 -39.37
N LEU A 12 1.83 -22.77 -38.50
CA LEU A 12 2.00 -22.82 -37.05
C LEU A 12 2.41 -24.25 -36.66
N ALA A 13 3.60 -24.43 -36.07
CA ALA A 13 4.03 -25.71 -35.50
C ALA A 13 3.73 -25.71 -33.99
N LEU A 14 2.76 -26.51 -33.56
CA LEU A 14 2.52 -26.84 -32.15
C LEU A 14 3.40 -28.03 -31.76
N THR A 15 4.31 -27.85 -30.80
CA THR A 15 4.95 -28.97 -30.10
C THR A 15 4.23 -29.19 -28.77
N LEU A 16 3.52 -30.31 -28.63
CA LEU A 16 2.99 -30.77 -27.35
C LEU A 16 4.11 -31.48 -26.58
N THR A 17 4.49 -30.94 -25.42
CA THR A 17 5.27 -31.66 -24.41
C THR A 17 4.29 -32.38 -23.49
N ALA A 18 4.32 -33.71 -23.53
CA ALA A 18 3.59 -34.57 -22.60
C ALA A 18 4.39 -34.72 -21.30
N CYS A 19 3.86 -34.23 -20.18
CA CYS A 19 4.31 -34.62 -18.85
C CYS A 19 3.43 -35.76 -18.36
N SER A 20 4.01 -36.95 -18.26
CA SER A 20 3.37 -38.14 -17.68
C SER A 20 3.34 -38.01 -16.16
N ASN A 21 2.13 -38.03 -15.58
CA ASN A 21 1.93 -38.32 -14.16
C ASN A 21 2.28 -39.79 -13.89
N ASN A 22 2.89 -40.06 -12.74
CA ASN A 22 2.76 -41.34 -12.06
C ASN A 22 2.70 -41.10 -10.55
N ASN A 23 1.53 -41.37 -9.98
CA ASN A 23 1.28 -41.39 -8.54
C ASN A 23 1.53 -42.80 -7.98
N ASN A 24 2.13 -42.79 -6.79
CA ASN A 24 1.78 -43.59 -5.60
C ASN A 24 2.55 -44.88 -5.25
N MET A 25 3.30 -44.75 -4.15
CA MET A 25 3.49 -45.59 -2.95
C MET A 25 3.57 -47.13 -3.04
N SER A 26 4.57 -47.69 -2.34
CA SER A 26 4.31 -48.55 -1.16
C SER A 26 5.57 -48.78 -0.31
N MET A 27 5.33 -49.06 0.97
CA MET A 27 6.19 -49.06 2.15
C MET A 27 7.17 -50.24 2.32
N ASN A 28 8.25 -50.03 3.10
CA ASN A 28 8.74 -50.84 4.24
C ASN A 28 10.16 -50.34 4.64
N ASN A 29 10.40 -49.85 5.87
CA ASN A 29 10.78 -50.56 7.10
C ASN A 29 12.19 -51.24 7.09
N MET A 30 12.98 -50.92 8.13
CA MET A 30 14.00 -51.77 8.79
C MET A 30 15.50 -51.62 8.41
N SER A 31 16.26 -51.05 9.36
CA SER A 31 17.55 -51.51 9.95
C SER A 31 18.84 -51.70 9.13
N GLN A 32 19.87 -50.99 9.59
CA GLN A 32 21.30 -51.36 9.80
C GLN A 32 22.27 -51.62 8.62
N GLN A 33 23.38 -50.86 8.71
CA GLN A 33 24.81 -51.22 8.57
C GLN A 33 25.39 -51.67 7.22
N GLY A 34 26.65 -51.23 6.98
CA GLY A 34 27.57 -51.74 5.95
C GLY A 34 28.04 -50.66 4.97
N GLU A 35 29.05 -49.84 5.29
CA GLU A 35 30.49 -50.05 5.00
C GLU A 35 30.97 -49.50 3.62
N GLN A 36 31.94 -48.57 3.68
CA GLN A 36 33.12 -48.33 2.81
C GLN A 36 32.99 -48.42 1.26
N SER A 37 33.53 -47.53 0.42
CA SER A 37 34.83 -46.82 0.44
C SER A 37 35.01 -46.02 -0.87
N SER A 38 35.82 -44.94 -0.83
CA SER A 38 36.78 -44.39 -1.85
C SER A 38 36.38 -44.31 -3.34
N GLU A 39 36.70 -43.31 -4.15
CA GLU A 39 37.51 -42.10 -4.08
C GLU A 39 37.36 -41.36 -5.45
N THR A 40 37.78 -40.09 -5.47
CA THR A 40 38.26 -39.32 -6.65
C THR A 40 37.24 -38.61 -7.56
N GLY A 41 37.32 -37.27 -7.55
CA GLY A 41 37.57 -36.52 -8.79
C GLY A 41 36.59 -35.41 -9.16
N SER A 42 36.93 -34.19 -8.75
CA SER A 42 36.52 -32.86 -9.26
C SER A 42 35.58 -32.78 -10.45
N ASN A 43 34.54 -31.95 -10.33
CA ASN A 43 34.32 -30.79 -11.21
C ASN A 43 33.37 -29.80 -10.54
N ASN A 44 33.94 -28.72 -10.03
CA ASN A 44 33.24 -27.56 -9.50
C ASN A 44 32.96 -26.62 -10.68
N MET A 45 31.69 -26.42 -11.04
CA MET A 45 31.26 -25.36 -11.96
C MET A 45 29.95 -24.75 -11.44
N SER A 46 30.16 -23.67 -10.71
CA SER A 46 29.27 -22.56 -10.35
C SER A 46 27.89 -22.52 -11.02
N GLN A 47 26.85 -22.61 -10.20
CA GLN A 47 25.70 -21.72 -10.34
C GLN A 47 25.67 -20.89 -9.06
N GLN A 48 26.10 -19.63 -9.19
CA GLN A 48 25.78 -18.60 -8.21
C GLN A 48 24.29 -18.35 -8.35
N GLU A 49 23.50 -18.94 -7.45
CA GLU A 49 22.27 -18.29 -7.07
C GLU A 49 22.68 -17.03 -6.31
N GLU A 50 22.28 -15.86 -6.82
CA GLU A 50 22.23 -14.66 -6.02
C GLU A 50 21.21 -14.90 -4.91
N SER A 51 21.64 -15.61 -3.88
CA SER A 51 21.00 -15.56 -2.59
C SER A 51 21.13 -14.12 -2.12
N ALA A 52 20.04 -13.37 -2.23
CA ALA A 52 19.78 -12.26 -1.31
C ALA A 52 20.13 -12.74 0.10
N PRO A 53 20.68 -11.90 1.00
CA PRO A 53 21.14 -12.33 2.32
C PRO A 53 19.93 -12.75 3.17
N GLY A 54 19.43 -13.95 2.93
CA GLY A 54 18.44 -14.65 3.70
C GLY A 54 19.12 -15.12 4.96
N ALA A 55 18.54 -14.72 6.09
CA ALA A 55 19.09 -14.93 7.41
C ALA A 55 19.64 -16.36 7.58
N GLU A 56 20.92 -16.39 7.92
CA GLU A 56 21.60 -17.53 8.52
C GLU A 56 20.79 -17.98 9.75
N SER A 57 20.13 -19.14 9.64
CA SER A 57 19.63 -20.00 10.72
C SER A 57 18.89 -19.35 11.92
N GLY A 58 18.15 -18.27 11.68
CA GLY A 58 17.26 -17.64 12.67
C GLY A 58 15.81 -18.08 12.50
N GLU A 59 15.16 -18.45 13.60
CA GLU A 59 13.71 -18.72 13.65
C GLU A 59 12.93 -17.50 13.16
N TYR A 60 12.08 -17.69 12.13
CA TYR A 60 11.18 -16.63 11.67
C TYR A 60 10.17 -16.29 12.77
N ALA A 61 9.79 -15.03 12.89
CA ALA A 61 8.70 -14.62 13.76
C ALA A 61 7.36 -15.15 13.23
N GLU A 62 6.41 -15.41 14.14
CA GLU A 62 5.05 -15.76 13.77
C GLU A 62 4.38 -14.59 13.02
N ILE A 63 3.65 -14.87 11.94
CA ILE A 63 2.92 -13.86 11.18
C ILE A 63 1.94 -13.11 12.09
N GLY A 64 1.89 -11.78 11.94
CA GLY A 64 1.04 -10.94 12.78
C GLY A 64 1.60 -10.70 14.20
N SER A 65 2.72 -11.33 14.59
CA SER A 65 3.38 -11.01 15.87
C SER A 65 3.96 -9.59 15.91
N GLY A 66 4.13 -8.95 14.75
CA GLY A 66 4.40 -7.51 14.61
C GLY A 66 3.16 -6.61 14.77
N ALA A 67 2.00 -7.16 15.18
CA ALA A 67 0.83 -6.35 15.54
C ALA A 67 1.26 -5.21 16.49
N ASN A 68 0.67 -4.02 16.32
CA ASN A 68 0.98 -2.73 16.97
C ASN A 68 2.09 -1.85 16.33
N LEU A 69 2.70 -2.28 15.21
CA LEU A 69 3.59 -1.40 14.43
C LEU A 69 2.83 -0.22 13.81
N ILE A 70 1.64 -0.50 13.26
CA ILE A 70 0.75 0.50 12.66
C ILE A 70 0.10 1.34 13.74
N LYS A 71 0.06 2.66 13.52
CA LYS A 71 -0.70 3.61 14.34
C LYS A 71 -1.98 3.99 13.61
N PHE A 72 -3.01 4.36 14.37
CA PHE A 72 -4.26 4.80 13.76
C PHE A 72 -3.96 5.99 12.82
N PRO A 73 -4.34 5.89 11.53
CA PRO A 73 -3.99 6.91 10.55
C PRO A 73 -4.80 8.18 10.74
N ASP A 74 -4.24 9.31 10.30
CA ASP A 74 -5.04 10.51 10.12
C ASP A 74 -5.92 10.34 8.88
N LEU A 75 -7.23 10.54 9.05
CA LEU A 75 -8.23 10.37 8.01
C LEU A 75 -8.75 11.71 7.47
N GLU A 76 -8.33 12.85 8.03
CA GLU A 76 -8.83 14.17 7.62
C GLU A 76 -8.54 14.47 6.13
N ASP A 77 -7.32 14.16 5.69
CA ASP A 77 -6.87 14.36 4.30
C ASP A 77 -6.87 13.06 3.48
N ALA A 78 -7.37 11.95 4.04
CA ALA A 78 -7.40 10.67 3.35
C ALA A 78 -8.48 10.63 2.26
N ILE A 79 -8.17 9.97 1.14
CA ILE A 79 -9.04 9.91 -0.03
C ILE A 79 -9.86 8.63 0.06
N VAL A 80 -11.19 8.75 0.19
CA VAL A 80 -12.11 7.63 -0.06
C VAL A 80 -12.11 7.36 -1.56
N PHE A 81 -11.47 6.27 -1.99
CA PHE A 81 -11.37 5.95 -3.42
C PHE A 81 -12.37 4.89 -3.87
N THR A 82 -12.95 4.12 -2.94
CA THR A 82 -14.05 3.21 -3.22
C THR A 82 -14.90 2.94 -1.98
N THR A 83 -16.12 2.47 -2.20
CA THR A 83 -17.07 2.09 -1.15
C THR A 83 -17.74 0.77 -1.51
N TYR A 84 -17.96 -0.10 -0.52
CA TYR A 84 -18.67 -1.36 -0.73
C TYR A 84 -19.94 -1.45 0.11
N ASP A 85 -21.06 -1.81 -0.53
CA ASP A 85 -22.35 -2.05 0.13
C ASP A 85 -22.76 -3.52 -0.03
N ARG A 86 -22.91 -4.23 1.10
CA ARG A 86 -23.19 -5.67 1.13
C ARG A 86 -24.20 -6.02 2.22
N GLY A 87 -25.49 -5.91 1.90
CA GLY A 87 -26.56 -6.15 2.88
C GLY A 87 -26.66 -5.00 3.88
N ASP A 88 -26.44 -5.31 5.16
CA ASP A 88 -26.37 -4.36 6.28
C ASP A 88 -24.96 -3.77 6.49
N ILE A 89 -23.97 -4.23 5.71
CA ILE A 89 -22.59 -3.77 5.78
C ILE A 89 -22.35 -2.64 4.77
N HIS A 90 -21.72 -1.57 5.24
CA HIS A 90 -21.19 -0.47 4.43
C HIS A 90 -19.71 -0.24 4.78
N GLU A 91 -18.86 -0.06 3.78
CA GLU A 91 -17.42 0.15 3.98
C GLU A 91 -16.91 1.30 3.13
N ASN A 92 -16.19 2.23 3.76
CA ASN A 92 -15.39 3.23 3.06
C ASN A 92 -13.93 2.76 3.00
N ILE A 93 -13.33 2.76 1.82
CA ILE A 93 -11.91 2.44 1.66
C ILE A 93 -11.13 3.71 1.35
N TYR A 94 -10.27 4.08 2.29
CA TYR A 94 -9.41 5.26 2.24
C TYR A 94 -8.00 4.89 1.80
N VAL A 95 -7.33 5.82 1.14
CA VAL A 95 -5.87 5.83 0.97
C VAL A 95 -5.31 7.18 1.42
N ASN A 96 -4.17 7.17 2.12
CA ASN A 96 -3.60 8.38 2.71
C ASN A 96 -2.91 9.33 1.71
N SER A 97 -2.78 8.94 0.44
CA SER A 97 -1.96 9.68 -0.52
C SER A 97 -2.50 9.60 -1.94
N ARG A 98 -2.55 10.76 -2.60
CA ARG A 98 -2.74 10.88 -4.05
C ARG A 98 -1.62 10.19 -4.83
N GLU A 99 -0.38 10.25 -4.32
CA GLU A 99 0.79 9.61 -4.94
C GLU A 99 0.60 8.09 -5.08
N ALA A 100 -0.06 7.45 -4.09
CA ALA A 100 -0.36 6.02 -4.15
C ALA A 100 -1.32 5.69 -5.30
N ILE A 101 -2.35 6.52 -5.50
CA ILE A 101 -3.30 6.37 -6.62
C ILE A 101 -2.57 6.56 -7.96
N GLU A 102 -1.75 7.60 -8.08
CA GLU A 102 -0.98 7.90 -9.30
C GLU A 102 -0.01 6.76 -9.64
N ALA A 103 0.68 6.20 -8.64
CA ALA A 103 1.55 5.03 -8.82
C ALA A 103 0.78 3.85 -9.40
N VAL A 104 -0.38 3.49 -8.82
CA VAL A 104 -1.21 2.39 -9.32
C VAL A 104 -1.73 2.65 -10.74
N GLN A 105 -2.15 3.88 -11.04
CA GLN A 105 -2.60 4.28 -12.39
C GLN A 105 -1.49 4.17 -13.43
N ASN A 106 -0.24 4.43 -13.04
CA ASN A 106 0.94 4.29 -13.88
C ASN A 106 1.45 2.84 -13.97
N GLY A 107 0.83 1.90 -13.26
CA GLY A 107 1.28 0.51 -13.19
C GLY A 107 2.55 0.31 -12.35
N GLU A 108 2.83 1.25 -11.45
CA GLU A 108 3.96 1.22 -10.53
C GLU A 108 3.58 0.53 -9.21
N GLU A 109 4.59 0.17 -8.43
CA GLU A 109 4.36 -0.30 -7.07
C GLU A 109 3.87 0.83 -6.17
N LEU A 110 2.99 0.49 -5.22
CA LEU A 110 2.58 1.38 -4.16
C LEU A 110 3.81 1.83 -3.36
N PRO A 111 4.00 3.14 -3.15
CA PRO A 111 5.16 3.65 -2.44
C PRO A 111 5.14 3.25 -0.96
N SER A 112 6.32 3.15 -0.38
CA SER A 112 6.49 3.02 1.08
C SER A 112 5.84 4.20 1.79
N GLY A 113 5.05 3.93 2.83
CA GLY A 113 4.20 4.90 3.51
C GLY A 113 2.76 4.97 2.99
N THR A 114 2.40 4.14 2.01
CA THR A 114 0.99 3.93 1.66
C THR A 114 0.27 3.28 2.83
N VAL A 115 -0.85 3.90 3.23
CA VAL A 115 -1.80 3.37 4.21
C VAL A 115 -3.16 3.25 3.52
N ILE A 116 -3.72 2.04 3.53
CA ILE A 116 -5.09 1.77 3.08
C ILE A 116 -5.93 1.43 4.31
N THR A 117 -7.04 2.12 4.49
CA THR A 117 -7.92 1.97 5.66
C THR A 117 -9.32 1.62 5.21
N LEU A 118 -9.87 0.53 5.74
CA LEU A 118 -11.28 0.21 5.68
C LEU A 118 -11.95 0.75 6.94
N GLU A 119 -12.94 1.62 6.78
CA GLU A 119 -13.87 2.05 7.84
C GLU A 119 -15.18 1.29 7.64
N GLY A 120 -15.50 0.38 8.57
CA GLY A 120 -16.58 -0.58 8.41
C GLY A 120 -17.78 -0.27 9.31
N TYR A 121 -18.95 -0.25 8.70
CA TYR A 121 -20.24 -0.03 9.35
C TYR A 121 -21.13 -1.26 9.24
N LYS A 122 -21.97 -1.46 10.24
CA LYS A 122 -23.05 -2.45 10.23
C LYS A 122 -24.33 -1.83 10.78
N ASP A 123 -25.45 -2.01 10.07
CA ASP A 123 -26.73 -1.41 10.43
C ASP A 123 -26.65 0.14 10.61
N GLY A 124 -25.71 0.78 9.91
CA GLY A 124 -25.44 2.21 9.99
C GLY A 124 -24.56 2.65 11.16
N GLU A 125 -24.12 1.73 12.02
CA GLU A 125 -23.24 1.99 13.16
C GLU A 125 -21.79 1.63 12.81
N LEU A 126 -20.83 2.45 13.26
CA LEU A 126 -19.40 2.19 13.04
C LEU A 126 -18.94 1.03 13.93
N GLU A 127 -18.39 -0.02 13.31
CA GLU A 127 -17.99 -1.25 14.00
C GLU A 127 -16.47 -1.39 14.14
N GLN A 128 -15.69 -0.98 13.14
CA GLN A 128 -14.25 -1.20 13.14
C GLN A 128 -13.51 -0.36 12.10
N TYR A 129 -12.18 -0.29 12.28
CA TYR A 129 -11.25 0.08 11.22
C TYR A 129 -10.23 -1.04 11.01
N LEU A 130 -10.00 -1.42 9.76
CA LEU A 130 -8.93 -2.34 9.37
C LEU A 130 -7.93 -1.59 8.52
N VAL A 131 -6.67 -1.59 8.93
CA VAL A 131 -5.60 -0.80 8.32
C VAL A 131 -4.53 -1.75 7.80
N MET A 132 -4.07 -1.51 6.57
CA MET A 132 -2.84 -2.08 6.04
C MET A 132 -1.87 -0.96 5.68
N GLU A 133 -0.61 -1.12 6.04
CA GLU A 133 0.44 -0.12 5.82
C GLU A 133 1.69 -0.78 5.25
N LYS A 134 2.22 -0.20 4.16
CA LYS A 134 3.45 -0.63 3.52
C LYS A 134 4.62 0.20 4.04
N ARG A 135 5.69 -0.43 4.54
CA ARG A 135 6.93 0.28 4.90
C ARG A 135 8.16 -0.52 4.49
N THR A 136 9.12 0.18 3.93
CA THR A 136 10.41 -0.41 3.54
C THR A 136 11.05 -1.17 4.70
N GLY A 137 11.36 -2.44 4.46
CA GLY A 137 11.95 -3.36 5.44
C GLY A 137 10.98 -4.06 6.38
N TRP A 138 9.67 -3.76 6.35
CA TRP A 138 8.69 -4.53 7.11
C TRP A 138 8.50 -5.93 6.54
N GLY A 139 7.98 -6.85 7.37
CA GLY A 139 7.78 -8.24 7.01
C GLY A 139 9.05 -9.09 6.87
N SER A 140 10.26 -8.51 6.96
CA SER A 140 11.52 -9.27 6.84
C SER A 140 11.78 -10.22 8.02
N GLN A 141 11.08 -10.03 9.14
CA GLN A 141 11.13 -10.90 10.31
C GLN A 141 10.35 -12.21 10.12
N TYR A 142 9.40 -12.25 9.19
CA TYR A 142 8.60 -13.43 8.88
C TYR A 142 9.24 -14.28 7.78
N SER A 143 8.75 -15.50 7.58
CA SER A 143 9.23 -16.33 6.48
C SER A 143 8.85 -15.70 5.12
N PRO A 144 9.68 -15.86 4.07
CA PRO A 144 9.37 -15.34 2.74
C PRO A 144 8.08 -15.90 2.13
N GLU A 145 7.67 -17.11 2.53
CA GLU A 145 6.47 -17.79 2.01
C GLU A 145 5.17 -17.27 2.65
N GLU A 146 5.25 -16.72 3.87
CA GLU A 146 4.07 -16.30 4.63
C GLU A 146 3.88 -14.78 4.63
N ARG A 147 4.94 -14.00 4.40
CA ARG A 147 4.86 -12.53 4.42
C ARG A 147 4.11 -11.99 3.21
N ASN A 148 3.34 -10.93 3.44
CA ASN A 148 2.68 -10.17 2.37
C ASN A 148 3.57 -9.02 1.90
N GLY A 149 4.78 -9.35 1.44
CA GLY A 149 5.80 -8.36 1.11
C GLY A 149 6.18 -7.49 2.30
N GLU A 150 6.02 -6.17 2.13
CA GLU A 150 6.32 -5.14 3.14
C GLU A 150 5.07 -4.60 3.85
N TRP A 151 3.94 -5.32 3.76
CA TRP A 151 2.69 -4.95 4.41
C TRP A 151 2.59 -5.53 5.81
N GLU A 152 2.19 -4.68 6.76
CA GLU A 152 1.63 -5.10 8.04
C GLU A 152 0.14 -4.74 8.09
N PHE A 153 -0.56 -5.30 9.07
CA PHE A 153 -2.01 -5.13 9.23
C PHE A 153 -2.34 -4.80 10.69
N GLN A 154 -3.42 -4.06 10.90
CA GLN A 154 -3.92 -3.74 12.24
C GLN A 154 -5.43 -3.56 12.24
N HIS A 155 -6.07 -4.09 13.28
CA HIS A 155 -7.47 -3.82 13.58
C HIS A 155 -7.56 -2.78 14.71
N PHE A 156 -8.38 -1.75 14.50
CA PHE A 156 -8.76 -0.77 15.51
C PHE A 156 -10.26 -0.79 15.77
N THR A 157 -10.63 -0.58 17.03
CA THR A 157 -12.00 -0.39 17.49
C THR A 157 -12.60 0.93 16.97
N PRO A 158 -13.92 1.18 17.10
CA PRO A 158 -14.53 2.47 16.77
C PRO A 158 -13.93 3.64 17.56
N ALA A 159 -13.38 3.36 18.75
CA ALA A 159 -12.68 4.33 19.57
C ALA A 159 -11.24 4.62 19.10
N ARG A 160 -10.80 4.02 17.97
CA ARG A 160 -9.47 4.16 17.37
C ARG A 160 -8.33 3.55 18.20
N GLU A 161 -8.68 2.73 19.17
CA GLU A 161 -7.74 1.93 19.95
C GLU A 161 -7.47 0.60 19.25
N VAL A 162 -6.27 0.07 19.41
CA VAL A 162 -5.90 -1.27 18.90
C VAL A 162 -6.87 -2.30 19.50
N ALA A 163 -7.52 -3.07 18.63
CA ALA A 163 -8.41 -4.15 19.04
C ALA A 163 -7.60 -5.40 19.43
N ASP A 164 -8.13 -6.18 20.37
CA ASP A 164 -7.64 -7.54 20.65
C ASP A 164 -8.15 -8.47 19.54
N ASP A 165 -7.24 -8.89 18.65
CA ASP A 165 -7.57 -9.64 17.45
C ASP A 165 -6.38 -10.48 16.98
N ASP A 166 -6.66 -11.56 16.25
CA ASP A 166 -5.66 -12.37 15.57
C ASP A 166 -5.31 -11.74 14.21
N ILE A 167 -4.24 -10.94 14.19
CA ILE A 167 -3.79 -10.25 12.97
C ILE A 167 -3.32 -11.22 11.87
N GLY A 168 -2.95 -12.46 12.22
CA GLY A 168 -2.54 -13.47 11.24
C GLY A 168 -3.63 -13.77 10.20
N ARG A 169 -4.91 -13.62 10.57
CA ARG A 169 -6.06 -13.76 9.66
C ARG A 169 -6.03 -12.77 8.49
N CYS A 170 -5.50 -11.56 8.71
CA CYS A 170 -5.38 -10.52 7.68
C CYS A 170 -4.34 -10.94 6.63
N PHE A 171 -3.18 -11.42 7.09
CA PHE A 171 -2.13 -11.92 6.21
C PHE A 171 -2.63 -13.06 5.32
N ALA A 172 -3.23 -14.09 5.91
CA ALA A 172 -3.71 -15.26 5.19
C ALA A 172 -4.77 -14.91 4.13
N CYS A 173 -5.68 -13.97 4.44
CA CYS A 173 -6.69 -13.51 3.48
C CYS A 173 -6.05 -12.77 2.29
N HIS A 174 -5.13 -11.85 2.58
CA HIS A 174 -4.49 -11.00 1.56
C HIS A 174 -3.37 -11.70 0.77
N ALA A 175 -2.83 -12.82 1.24
CA ALA A 175 -1.74 -13.55 0.58
C ALA A 175 -2.05 -13.91 -0.89
N ASN A 176 -3.30 -14.27 -1.19
CA ASN A 176 -3.74 -14.61 -2.55
C ASN A 176 -3.83 -13.41 -3.51
N GLN A 177 -3.60 -12.18 -3.02
CA GLN A 177 -3.62 -10.94 -3.80
C GLN A 177 -2.21 -10.45 -4.16
N GLU A 178 -1.18 -11.30 -4.12
CA GLU A 178 0.22 -10.91 -4.43
C GLU A 178 0.35 -10.11 -5.74
N ARG A 179 -0.38 -10.50 -6.80
CA ARG A 179 -0.37 -9.80 -8.10
C ARG A 179 -0.90 -8.38 -8.02
N ASP A 180 -1.77 -8.13 -7.08
CA ASP A 180 -2.43 -6.86 -6.82
C ASP A 180 -1.83 -6.20 -5.56
N GLN A 181 -0.53 -6.45 -5.34
CA GLN A 181 0.26 -5.89 -4.24
C GLN A 181 -0.38 -6.17 -2.88
N TYR A 182 -1.00 -7.34 -2.73
CA TYR A 182 -1.72 -7.80 -1.56
C TYR A 182 -2.97 -6.97 -1.22
N SER A 183 -3.51 -6.17 -2.13
CA SER A 183 -4.72 -5.36 -1.90
C SER A 183 -5.89 -5.83 -2.77
N PHE A 184 -7.05 -6.06 -2.17
CA PHE A 184 -8.28 -6.42 -2.89
C PHE A 184 -8.91 -5.25 -3.65
N SER A 185 -8.51 -4.01 -3.33
CA SER A 185 -9.08 -2.78 -3.88
C SER A 185 -8.11 -2.07 -4.82
N LEU A 186 -7.07 -2.76 -5.31
CA LEU A 186 -6.07 -2.14 -6.19
C LEU A 186 -6.68 -1.69 -7.53
N ASP A 187 -7.57 -2.51 -8.10
CA ASP A 187 -8.26 -2.16 -9.35
C ASP A 187 -9.19 -0.95 -9.17
N ASP A 188 -9.91 -0.85 -8.05
CA ASP A 188 -10.72 0.35 -7.75
C ASP A 188 -9.84 1.60 -7.64
N MET A 189 -8.67 1.48 -7.03
CA MET A 189 -7.69 2.58 -6.95
C MET A 189 -7.19 2.98 -8.35
N LYS A 190 -6.98 2.02 -9.24
CA LYS A 190 -6.57 2.25 -10.62
C LYS A 190 -7.62 2.99 -11.44
N GLU A 191 -8.90 2.70 -11.20
CA GLU A 191 -10.03 3.31 -11.91
C GLU A 191 -10.47 4.65 -11.32
N PHE A 192 -9.97 5.03 -10.15
CA PHE A 192 -10.39 6.22 -9.42
C PHE A 192 -10.12 7.53 -10.18
N ASP A 193 -11.13 8.40 -10.29
CA ASP A 193 -10.98 9.72 -10.91
C ASP A 193 -10.38 10.73 -9.94
N LEU A 194 -9.08 10.98 -10.06
CA LEU A 194 -8.33 11.97 -9.29
C LEU A 194 -8.79 13.42 -9.48
N GLY A 195 -9.56 13.73 -10.52
CA GLY A 195 -10.18 15.04 -10.73
C GLY A 195 -11.27 15.38 -9.71
N SER A 196 -11.81 14.37 -9.01
CA SER A 196 -12.80 14.53 -7.94
C SER A 196 -12.20 14.93 -6.59
N VAL A 197 -10.89 14.74 -6.40
CA VAL A 197 -10.19 15.10 -5.17
C VAL A 197 -9.61 16.51 -5.28
N PRO A 198 -9.99 17.46 -4.41
CA PRO A 198 -9.37 18.78 -4.38
C PRO A 198 -7.86 18.63 -4.20
N GLN A 199 -7.08 19.12 -5.17
CA GLN A 199 -5.64 19.19 -5.01
C GLN A 199 -5.37 20.18 -3.88
N SER A 200 -4.80 19.73 -2.76
CA SER A 200 -4.32 20.65 -1.73
C SER A 200 -3.21 21.46 -2.38
N ASN A 201 -3.55 22.67 -2.81
CA ASN A 201 -2.63 23.56 -3.50
C ASN A 201 -1.60 24.06 -2.48
N SER A 202 -0.57 23.26 -2.20
CA SER A 202 0.74 23.77 -1.80
C SER A 202 1.57 24.08 -3.05
N SER A 203 0.97 24.80 -3.99
CA SER A 203 1.73 25.53 -5.00
C SER A 203 1.51 27.00 -4.72
N SER A 204 2.43 27.59 -3.97
CA SER A 204 2.67 29.03 -3.99
C SER A 204 3.12 29.41 -5.41
N THR A 205 2.17 29.45 -6.33
CA THR A 205 2.32 30.23 -7.55
C THR A 205 1.84 31.63 -7.18
N GLU A 206 2.79 32.56 -7.00
CA GLU A 206 2.49 33.99 -7.01
C GLU A 206 1.69 34.31 -8.28
N ALA A 207 0.37 34.46 -8.14
CA ALA A 207 -0.38 35.25 -9.08
C ALA A 207 0.08 36.71 -8.89
N PRO A 208 0.51 37.44 -9.94
CA PRO A 208 0.78 38.85 -9.78
C PRO A 208 -0.54 39.53 -9.40
N ILE A 209 -0.55 40.13 -8.21
CA ILE A 209 -1.63 40.99 -7.75
C ILE A 209 -1.80 42.06 -8.83
N ALA A 210 -2.89 41.96 -9.60
CA ALA A 210 -3.31 43.04 -10.46
C ALA A 210 -3.61 44.23 -9.54
N ALA A 211 -2.82 45.30 -9.70
CA ALA A 211 -3.02 46.55 -8.98
C ALA A 211 -4.44 47.04 -9.22
N ILE A 212 -5.23 47.10 -8.14
CA ILE A 212 -6.53 47.77 -8.13
C ILE A 212 -6.22 49.27 -8.05
N PRO A 213 -6.68 50.12 -8.98
CA PRO A 213 -6.53 51.57 -8.87
C PRO A 213 -7.36 52.07 -7.69
N THR A 214 -6.71 52.67 -6.70
CA THR A 214 -7.37 53.36 -5.59
C THR A 214 -7.63 54.80 -5.98
N GLU A 215 -8.66 55.02 -6.77
CA GLU A 215 -9.28 56.34 -6.94
C GLU A 215 -10.74 56.16 -6.49
N ASP A 216 -11.17 56.90 -5.45
CA ASP A 216 -12.56 56.99 -4.91
C ASP A 216 -12.83 56.46 -3.48
N TRP A 217 -11.82 56.31 -2.63
CA TRP A 217 -12.03 56.23 -1.18
C TRP A 217 -11.71 57.60 -0.56
N GLU A 218 -12.75 58.40 -0.25
CA GLU A 218 -12.60 59.58 0.60
C GLU A 218 -12.64 59.16 2.08
N VAL A 219 -11.56 59.42 2.81
CA VAL A 219 -11.54 59.36 4.29
C VAL A 219 -11.76 60.75 4.83
N THR A 220 -12.89 60.94 5.51
CA THR A 220 -13.10 62.09 6.38
C THR A 220 -12.14 62.03 7.56
N GLU A 221 -11.22 63.00 7.63
CA GLU A 221 -10.28 63.14 8.72
C GLU A 221 -10.94 63.67 10.00
N ILE A 222 -10.55 63.12 11.15
CA ILE A 222 -10.94 63.61 12.48
C ILE A 222 -9.95 64.70 12.90
N PRO A 223 -10.38 65.93 13.26
CA PRO A 223 -9.47 67.00 13.59
C PRO A 223 -8.89 66.85 15.01
N ALA A 224 -7.57 66.95 15.10
CA ALA A 224 -6.83 67.12 16.35
C ALA A 224 -6.89 68.60 16.79
N HIS A 225 -7.35 68.86 18.02
CA HIS A 225 -7.26 70.17 18.64
C HIS A 225 -6.41 70.15 19.91
N ALA A 226 -5.22 70.73 19.73
CA ALA A 226 -4.52 71.67 20.61
C ALA A 226 -4.34 71.38 22.11
N ASN A 227 -3.06 71.32 22.46
CA ASN A 227 -2.45 71.34 23.78
C ASN A 227 -2.58 72.73 24.45
N LEU A 228 -2.92 72.78 25.74
CA LEU A 228 -2.68 73.94 26.62
C LEU A 228 -2.48 73.47 28.06
N SER A 229 -1.26 73.67 28.53
CA SER A 229 -0.76 73.39 29.88
C SER A 229 -1.17 74.46 30.87
N LYS A 230 -1.63 74.09 32.10
CA LYS A 230 -1.18 74.71 33.37
C LYS A 230 -1.82 74.15 34.67
N VAL A 231 -0.94 74.03 35.69
CA VAL A 231 -1.11 74.25 37.14
C VAL A 231 -1.62 73.12 38.07
N VAL A 232 -0.66 72.60 38.85
CA VAL A 232 -0.55 72.47 40.34
C VAL A 232 -1.78 71.99 41.15
N ALA A 233 -1.63 70.88 41.91
CA ALA A 233 -1.41 70.88 43.37
C ALA A 233 -1.44 69.45 43.95
N ASN A 234 -0.55 69.22 44.92
CA ASN A 234 -0.52 68.08 45.82
C ASN A 234 -1.78 68.04 46.72
N GLU A 235 -2.22 66.85 47.10
CA GLU A 235 -2.19 66.30 48.48
C GLU A 235 -2.54 64.80 48.46
#